data_AF-A0A6M0G1J3-F1
#
_entry.id   AF-A0A6M0G1J3-F1
#
_cell.length_a   1.000
_cell.length_b   1.000
_cell.length_c   1.000
_cell.angle_alpha   90.00
_cell.angle_beta   90.00
_cell.angle_gamma   90.00
#
_symmetry.space_group_name_H-M   'P 1'
#
loop_
_entity.id
_entity.type
_entity.pdbx_description
1 polymer ?
#
loop_
_entity_poly.entity_id
_entity_poly.type
_entity_poly.pdbx_seq_one_letter_code
_entity_poly.pdbx_strand_id
1 'polypeptide(L)'
;MFQQTLHLLQQLPDSHDKIHAAIDLATLEQPVTSTDTSSPPNPCGQLLLPQQAEPLLQQAVSIAQNLEDYRAESFALGKLGHLYECRKDYPQALELTQQARWIANQNLSTKDSLYLWEWQAGRIFQAQGQETEAINAYQQAIATLNHIRNDLLIAERDLQFDFRDAVNPLHREFAQLRLERAKLIPKDSQKYPEELKSALETIDSLKLAELQNYFGNDCDLILISQERVDELVGENTAVFSSIILSDRTAILVSLPNGEKRLNWIDTNSKDLREQINQFRRGLERRSDPIYNPKPAQELYNEIIAPFADDLKSNQIETLVFIQDGILRSIPMAALHDGEQFLIENYAIATTPSLHLTNPQALNRDKLRVLALGLSEASQINEQKFSALSNVKAELEAVKAQFPGSTTLL
;
A
#
# COMPACT_ATOMS: atom_id res chain seq x y z
N MET A 1 14.78 32.21 14.75
CA MET A 1 15.11 31.36 13.59
C MET A 1 14.20 31.69 12.40
N PHE A 2 12.90 31.40 12.42
CA PHE A 2 12.01 31.63 11.25
C PHE A 2 11.94 33.07 10.71
N GLN A 3 11.91 34.08 11.59
CA GLN A 3 11.95 35.49 11.14
C GLN A 3 13.27 35.85 10.44
N GLN A 4 14.38 35.24 10.84
CA GLN A 4 15.67 35.45 10.17
C GLN A 4 15.70 34.74 8.81
N THR A 5 15.12 33.54 8.71
CA THR A 5 14.96 32.82 7.44
C THR A 5 14.08 33.62 6.46
N LEU A 6 12.93 34.13 6.92
CA LEU A 6 12.05 34.98 6.10
C LEU A 6 12.77 36.24 5.61
N HIS A 7 13.54 36.89 6.49
CA HIS A 7 14.31 38.08 6.14
C HIS A 7 15.41 37.77 5.11
N LEU A 8 16.11 36.65 5.26
CA LEU A 8 17.14 36.23 4.32
C LEU A 8 16.54 35.89 2.95
N LEU A 9 15.41 35.17 2.92
CA LEU A 9 14.70 34.82 1.69
C LEU A 9 14.29 36.07 0.89
N GLN A 10 13.87 37.14 1.57
CA GLN A 10 13.53 38.42 0.94
C GLN A 10 14.75 39.12 0.30
N GLN A 11 15.96 38.88 0.80
CA GLN A 11 17.20 39.47 0.28
C GLN A 11 17.80 38.70 -0.90
N LEU A 12 17.39 37.45 -1.12
CA LEU A 12 17.88 36.64 -2.24
C LEU A 12 17.36 37.20 -3.57
N PRO A 13 18.18 37.19 -4.63
CA PRO A 13 17.70 37.49 -5.97
C PRO A 13 16.71 36.43 -6.44
N ASP A 14 15.84 36.83 -7.37
CA ASP A 14 14.90 35.93 -8.02
C ASP A 14 15.66 34.82 -8.74
N SER A 15 15.37 33.58 -8.34
CA SER A 15 16.09 32.37 -8.76
C SER A 15 15.24 31.14 -8.48
N HIS A 16 15.57 30.03 -9.16
CA HIS A 16 14.97 28.72 -8.92
C HIS A 16 15.01 28.33 -7.43
N ASP A 17 16.17 28.47 -6.78
CA ASP A 17 16.36 28.13 -5.36
C ASP A 17 15.47 28.97 -4.44
N LYS A 18 15.26 30.25 -4.76
CA LYS A 18 14.37 31.13 -3.98
C LYS A 18 12.91 30.68 -4.07
N ILE A 19 12.47 30.20 -5.24
CA ILE A 19 11.12 29.66 -5.43
C ILE A 19 10.94 28.42 -4.54
N HIS A 20 11.84 27.45 -4.63
CA HIS A 20 11.77 26.22 -3.84
C HIS A 20 11.85 26.49 -2.34
N ALA A 21 12.76 27.35 -1.89
CA ALA A 21 12.84 27.74 -0.49
C ALA A 21 11.57 28.44 0.02
N ALA A 22 10.89 29.24 -0.82
CA ALA A 22 9.62 29.86 -0.47
C ALA A 22 8.49 28.83 -0.35
N ILE A 23 8.42 27.87 -1.29
CA ILE A 23 7.46 26.75 -1.25
C ILE A 23 7.67 25.92 0.01
N ASP A 24 8.90 25.45 0.26
CA ASP A 24 9.23 24.59 1.40
C ASP A 24 8.91 25.27 2.74
N LEU A 25 9.23 26.56 2.87
CA LEU A 25 8.94 27.34 4.07
C LEU A 25 7.44 27.56 4.27
N ALA A 26 6.68 27.73 3.19
CA ALA A 26 5.23 27.88 3.21
C ALA A 26 4.51 26.58 3.59
N THR A 27 5.07 25.43 3.20
CA THR A 27 4.50 24.10 3.46
C THR A 27 5.07 23.41 4.68
N LEU A 28 5.97 24.07 5.42
CA LEU A 28 6.62 23.48 6.59
C LEU A 28 5.57 23.21 7.68
N GLU A 29 5.37 21.93 8.00
CA GLU A 29 4.44 21.49 9.02
C GLU A 29 5.08 21.41 10.41
N GLN A 30 4.26 21.52 11.45
CA GLN A 30 4.70 21.22 12.81
C GLN A 30 5.09 19.74 12.91
N PRO A 31 6.25 19.43 13.52
CA PRO A 31 6.64 18.04 13.71
C PRO A 31 5.55 17.31 14.50
N VAL A 32 4.97 16.29 13.90
CA VAL A 32 4.01 15.42 14.56
C VAL A 32 4.76 14.71 15.69
N THR A 33 4.34 14.93 16.93
CA THR A 33 4.99 14.33 18.12
C THR A 33 4.68 12.84 18.29
N SER A 34 3.86 12.26 17.41
CA SER A 34 3.56 10.83 17.44
C SER A 34 4.56 10.05 16.60
N THR A 35 5.04 8.94 17.15
CA THR A 35 5.76 7.87 16.44
C THR A 35 4.88 7.11 15.43
N ASP A 36 3.79 7.74 14.95
CA ASP A 36 2.76 7.14 14.10
C ASP A 36 3.21 7.14 12.64
N THR A 37 3.85 6.05 12.22
CA THR A 37 4.11 5.78 10.80
C THR A 37 2.92 5.08 10.11
N SER A 38 1.76 4.98 10.75
CA SER A 38 0.62 4.16 10.28
C SER A 38 -0.70 4.90 10.09
N SER A 39 -0.83 6.14 10.58
CA SER A 39 -1.95 7.01 10.21
C SER A 39 -1.62 7.64 8.86
N PRO A 40 -2.53 7.66 7.87
CA PRO A 40 -2.31 8.45 6.67
C PRO A 40 -2.02 9.90 7.07
N PRO A 41 -1.01 10.55 6.48
CA PRO A 41 -0.77 11.96 6.74
C PRO A 41 -2.08 12.72 6.53
N ASN A 42 -2.49 13.53 7.51
CA ASN A 42 -3.57 14.50 7.28
C ASN A 42 -3.07 15.40 6.14
N PRO A 43 -3.73 15.42 4.97
CA PRO A 43 -3.25 16.21 3.86
C PRO A 43 -3.11 17.69 4.25
N CYS A 44 -3.90 18.17 5.22
CA CYS A 44 -3.90 19.54 5.71
C CYS A 44 -3.27 19.68 7.10
N GLY A 45 -2.04 19.19 7.27
CA GLY A 45 -1.30 19.28 8.53
C GLY A 45 -1.22 20.69 9.12
N GLN A 46 -0.78 20.79 10.37
CA GLN A 46 -0.66 22.10 11.02
C GLN A 46 0.59 22.82 10.51
N LEU A 47 0.40 23.81 9.64
CA LEU A 47 1.49 24.65 9.16
C LEU A 47 2.18 25.39 10.30
N LEU A 48 3.50 25.47 10.21
CA LEU A 48 4.32 26.20 11.18
C LEU A 48 4.19 27.72 11.02
N LEU A 49 3.94 28.20 9.79
CA LEU A 49 3.83 29.62 9.43
C LEU A 49 2.54 29.93 8.65
N PRO A 50 1.34 29.70 9.22
CA PRO A 50 0.08 29.77 8.47
C PRO A 50 -0.24 31.16 7.90
N GLN A 51 0.20 32.23 8.55
CA GLN A 51 0.00 33.61 8.09
C GLN A 51 0.94 34.02 6.94
N GLN A 52 2.07 33.33 6.78
CA GLN A 52 3.07 33.65 5.76
C GLN A 52 3.00 32.71 4.55
N ALA A 53 2.33 31.56 4.68
CA ALA A 53 2.24 30.55 3.64
C ALA A 53 1.70 31.10 2.31
N GLU A 54 0.56 31.79 2.35
CA GLU A 54 -0.06 32.37 1.14
C GLU A 54 0.81 33.46 0.48
N PRO A 55 1.31 34.49 1.20
CA PRO A 55 2.23 35.47 0.61
C PRO A 55 3.49 34.84 0.00
N LEU A 56 4.07 33.84 0.65
CA LEU A 56 5.26 33.14 0.15
C LEU A 56 4.94 32.37 -1.15
N LEU A 57 3.81 31.68 -1.20
CA LEU A 57 3.39 30.94 -2.40
C LEU A 57 3.02 31.88 -3.55
N GLN A 58 2.34 33.00 -3.28
CA GLN A 58 2.07 34.03 -4.29
C GLN A 58 3.36 34.63 -4.85
N GLN A 59 4.35 34.89 -3.99
CA GLN A 59 5.68 35.34 -4.41
C GLN A 59 6.36 34.27 -5.27
N ALA A 60 6.31 33.00 -4.86
CA ALA A 60 6.87 31.88 -5.61
C ALA A 60 6.27 31.77 -7.02
N VAL A 61 4.94 31.88 -7.16
CA VAL A 61 4.25 31.92 -8.46
C VAL A 61 4.77 33.08 -9.33
N SER A 62 4.82 34.28 -8.77
CA SER A 62 5.27 35.47 -9.52
C SER A 62 6.72 35.36 -10.00
N ILE A 63 7.61 34.84 -9.15
CA ILE A 63 9.03 34.64 -9.52
C ILE A 63 9.13 33.55 -10.60
N ALA A 64 8.41 32.42 -10.45
CA ALA A 64 8.43 31.33 -11.42
C ALA A 64 7.95 31.79 -12.82
N GLN A 65 6.88 32.59 -12.87
CA GLN A 65 6.38 33.19 -14.11
C GLN A 65 7.39 34.12 -14.77
N ASN A 66 8.06 34.97 -13.99
CA ASN A 66 9.07 35.90 -14.50
C ASN A 66 10.32 35.17 -15.05
N LEU A 67 10.66 34.02 -14.47
CA LEU A 67 11.78 33.18 -14.89
C LEU A 67 11.39 32.17 -15.98
N GLU A 68 10.11 32.12 -16.38
CA GLU A 68 9.56 31.10 -17.29
C GLU A 68 9.83 29.66 -16.81
N ASP A 69 9.89 29.47 -15.48
CA ASP A 69 10.08 28.17 -14.84
C ASP A 69 8.73 27.48 -14.61
N TYR A 70 8.24 26.80 -15.65
CA TYR A 70 6.94 26.13 -15.63
C TYR A 70 6.85 25.02 -14.57
N ARG A 71 7.96 24.34 -14.25
CA ARG A 71 7.94 23.30 -13.22
C ARG A 71 7.68 23.94 -11.86
N ALA A 72 8.44 24.97 -11.51
CA ALA A 72 8.29 25.67 -10.24
C ALA A 72 6.95 26.42 -10.14
N GLU A 73 6.45 26.98 -11.25
CA GLU A 73 5.14 27.61 -11.33
C GLU A 73 4.03 26.61 -11.00
N SER A 74 4.06 25.41 -11.61
CA SER A 74 3.08 24.35 -11.32
C SER A 74 3.08 23.96 -9.85
N PHE A 75 4.26 23.77 -9.25
CA PHE A 75 4.36 23.49 -7.81
C PHE A 75 3.82 24.61 -6.93
N ALA A 76 4.19 25.86 -7.19
CA ALA A 76 3.74 27.00 -6.41
C ALA A 76 2.20 27.16 -6.49
N LEU A 77 1.62 27.05 -7.70
CA LEU A 77 0.16 27.09 -7.91
C LEU A 77 -0.55 25.92 -7.23
N GLY A 78 -0.02 24.71 -7.35
CA GLY A 78 -0.60 23.51 -6.75
C GLY A 78 -0.62 23.59 -5.23
N LYS A 79 0.49 24.02 -4.62
CA LYS A 79 0.60 24.26 -3.17
C LYS A 79 -0.29 25.41 -2.70
N LEU A 80 -0.45 26.46 -3.49
CA LEU A 80 -1.42 27.52 -3.19
C LEU A 80 -2.86 26.97 -3.23
N GLY A 81 -3.20 26.17 -4.25
CA GLY A 81 -4.48 25.47 -4.32
C GLY A 81 -4.72 24.57 -3.11
N HIS A 82 -3.69 23.86 -2.65
CA HIS A 82 -3.74 23.00 -1.47
C HIS A 82 -4.00 23.80 -0.19
N LEU A 83 -3.40 24.98 -0.07
CA LEU A 83 -3.67 25.89 1.06
C LEU A 83 -5.15 26.30 1.10
N TYR A 84 -5.78 26.57 -0.04
CA TYR A 84 -7.22 26.86 -0.11
C TYR A 84 -8.09 25.61 0.11
N GLU A 85 -7.66 24.44 -0.36
CA GLU A 85 -8.29 23.14 -0.06
C GLU A 85 -8.39 22.95 1.46
N CYS A 86 -7.29 23.19 2.19
CA CYS A 86 -7.24 23.07 3.64
C CYS A 86 -8.08 24.11 4.39
N ARG A 87 -8.31 25.26 3.77
CA ARG A 87 -9.26 26.29 4.27
C ARG A 87 -10.71 26.00 3.87
N LYS A 88 -10.95 24.93 3.11
CA LYS A 88 -12.26 24.53 2.54
C LYS A 88 -12.84 25.54 1.55
N ASP A 89 -11.99 26.40 0.98
CA ASP A 89 -12.36 27.24 -0.16
C ASP A 89 -12.17 26.45 -1.45
N TYR A 90 -13.05 25.46 -1.64
CA TYR A 90 -12.95 24.51 -2.75
C TYR A 90 -13.02 25.17 -4.14
N PRO A 91 -13.83 26.20 -4.40
CA PRO A 91 -13.82 26.88 -5.70
C PRO A 91 -12.45 27.45 -6.06
N GLN A 92 -11.83 28.20 -5.14
CA GLN A 92 -10.51 28.78 -5.39
C GLN A 92 -9.41 27.71 -5.42
N ALA A 93 -9.50 26.71 -4.55
CA ALA A 93 -8.59 25.57 -4.54
C ALA A 93 -8.60 24.84 -5.89
N LEU A 94 -9.78 24.55 -6.42
CA LEU A 94 -9.94 23.82 -7.67
C LEU A 94 -9.42 24.63 -8.86
N GLU A 95 -9.68 25.94 -8.90
CA GLU A 95 -9.16 26.83 -9.95
C GLU A 95 -7.63 26.78 -10.00
N LEU A 96 -6.96 27.00 -8.87
CA LEU A 96 -5.50 26.96 -8.75
C LEU A 96 -4.93 25.56 -9.07
N THR A 97 -5.62 24.51 -8.62
CA THR A 97 -5.25 23.13 -8.92
C THR A 97 -5.33 22.86 -10.43
N GLN A 98 -6.36 23.34 -11.10
CA GLN A 98 -6.51 23.19 -12.56
C GLN A 98 -5.45 23.97 -13.33
N GLN A 99 -5.10 25.18 -12.88
CA GLN A 99 -3.98 25.93 -13.46
C GLN A 99 -2.65 25.16 -13.30
N ALA A 100 -2.38 24.64 -12.09
CA ALA A 100 -1.19 23.83 -11.82
C ALA A 100 -1.11 22.57 -12.72
N ARG A 101 -2.24 21.85 -12.89
CA ARG A 101 -2.37 20.71 -13.82
C ARG A 101 -2.08 21.11 -15.26
N TRP A 102 -2.65 22.22 -15.70
CA TRP A 102 -2.49 22.69 -17.08
C TRP A 102 -1.04 23.00 -17.39
N ILE A 103 -0.32 23.66 -16.46
CA ILE A 103 1.13 23.93 -16.59
C ILE A 103 1.93 22.63 -16.57
N ALA A 104 1.67 21.72 -15.62
CA ALA A 104 2.36 20.44 -15.50
C ALA A 104 2.25 19.57 -16.76
N ASN A 105 1.13 19.67 -17.47
CA ASN A 105 0.85 18.87 -18.66
C ASN A 105 1.47 19.44 -19.95
N GLN A 106 2.09 20.63 -19.94
CA GLN A 106 2.67 21.22 -21.15
C GLN A 106 3.96 20.55 -21.63
N ASN A 107 4.76 20.00 -20.72
CA ASN A 107 6.06 19.41 -21.05
C ASN A 107 6.27 18.06 -20.35
N LEU A 108 6.95 17.13 -21.01
CA LEU A 108 7.30 15.82 -20.43
C LEU A 108 8.15 15.98 -19.15
N SER A 109 9.02 16.98 -19.09
CA SER A 109 9.86 17.27 -17.92
C SER A 109 9.11 17.87 -16.72
N THR A 110 7.85 18.28 -16.88
CA THR A 110 7.01 18.86 -15.81
C THR A 110 5.91 17.92 -15.34
N LYS A 111 5.82 16.71 -15.90
CA LYS A 111 4.79 15.74 -15.57
C LYS A 111 4.93 15.14 -14.17
N ASP A 112 6.10 15.27 -13.55
CA ASP A 112 6.38 14.77 -12.20
C ASP A 112 5.41 15.33 -11.14
N SER A 113 4.85 16.53 -11.33
CA SER A 113 3.85 17.13 -10.45
C SER A 113 2.39 16.88 -10.88
N LEU A 114 2.13 16.41 -12.11
CA LEU A 114 0.78 16.31 -12.67
C LEU A 114 -0.13 15.40 -11.83
N TYR A 115 0.36 14.22 -11.45
CA TYR A 115 -0.44 13.27 -10.67
C TYR A 115 -0.83 13.82 -9.29
N LEU A 116 0.00 14.69 -8.69
CA LEU A 116 -0.29 15.33 -7.40
C LEU A 116 -1.51 16.26 -7.51
N TRP A 117 -1.59 17.02 -8.59
CA TRP A 117 -2.69 17.96 -8.80
C TRP A 117 -3.96 17.25 -9.29
N GLU A 118 -3.83 16.12 -9.98
CA GLU A 118 -4.96 15.22 -10.29
C GLU A 118 -5.52 14.61 -9.01
N TRP A 119 -4.65 14.15 -8.12
CA TRP A 119 -5.03 13.65 -6.80
C TRP A 119 -5.71 14.73 -5.96
N GLN A 120 -5.15 15.94 -5.90
CA GLN A 120 -5.73 17.08 -5.19
C GLN A 120 -7.12 17.44 -5.74
N ALA A 121 -7.31 17.43 -7.06
CA ALA A 121 -8.64 17.62 -7.65
C ALA A 121 -9.61 16.53 -7.18
N GLY A 122 -9.16 15.27 -7.10
CA GLY A 122 -9.94 14.15 -6.56
C GLY A 122 -10.42 14.38 -5.13
N ARG A 123 -9.52 14.81 -4.24
CA ARG A 123 -9.87 15.17 -2.86
C ARG A 123 -10.86 16.33 -2.78
N ILE A 124 -10.66 17.38 -3.57
CA ILE A 124 -11.56 18.55 -3.62
C ILE A 124 -12.97 18.12 -4.09
N PHE A 125 -13.07 17.36 -5.19
CA PHE A 125 -14.35 16.86 -5.68
C PHE A 125 -15.05 15.95 -4.67
N GLN A 126 -14.30 15.07 -4.00
CA GLN A 126 -14.83 14.21 -2.95
C GLN A 126 -15.41 15.04 -1.79
N ALA A 127 -14.70 16.08 -1.35
CA ALA A 127 -15.16 16.97 -0.29
C ALA A 127 -16.40 17.81 -0.68
N GLN A 128 -16.62 18.02 -1.99
CA GLN A 128 -17.81 18.66 -2.55
C GLN A 128 -18.97 17.68 -2.84
N GLY A 129 -18.78 16.37 -2.62
CA GLY A 129 -19.77 15.33 -2.94
C GLY A 129 -19.90 15.01 -4.44
N GLN A 130 -18.96 15.47 -5.26
CA GLN A 130 -18.89 15.20 -6.70
C GLN A 130 -18.17 13.88 -6.96
N GLU A 131 -18.81 12.76 -6.60
CA GLU A 131 -18.17 11.44 -6.59
C GLU A 131 -17.64 10.99 -7.95
N THR A 132 -18.35 11.29 -9.05
CA THR A 132 -17.94 10.84 -10.39
C THR A 132 -16.66 11.55 -10.83
N GLU A 133 -16.60 12.86 -10.59
CA GLU A 133 -15.45 13.70 -10.85
C GLU A 133 -14.27 13.31 -9.96
N ALA A 134 -14.53 13.00 -8.69
CA ALA A 134 -13.51 12.50 -7.77
C ALA A 134 -12.89 11.18 -8.28
N ILE A 135 -13.71 10.18 -8.62
CA ILE A 135 -13.25 8.89 -9.15
C ILE A 135 -12.40 9.10 -10.41
N ASN A 136 -12.87 9.92 -11.35
CA ASN A 136 -12.13 10.19 -12.58
C ASN A 136 -10.77 10.83 -12.28
N ALA A 137 -10.70 11.79 -11.35
CA ALA A 137 -9.48 12.46 -10.98
C ALA A 137 -8.48 11.52 -10.28
N TYR A 138 -8.94 10.66 -9.36
CA TYR A 138 -8.09 9.63 -8.74
C TYR A 138 -7.56 8.61 -9.75
N GLN A 139 -8.41 8.16 -10.68
CA GLN A 139 -7.99 7.25 -11.75
C GLN A 139 -6.94 7.88 -12.66
N GLN A 140 -7.11 9.15 -13.02
CA GLN A 140 -6.12 9.92 -13.78
C GLN A 140 -4.80 10.00 -13.02
N ALA A 141 -4.84 10.37 -11.73
CA ALA A 141 -3.65 10.46 -10.89
C ALA A 141 -2.85 9.15 -10.84
N ILE A 142 -3.52 8.02 -10.59
CA ILE A 142 -2.85 6.70 -10.55
C ILE A 142 -2.30 6.31 -11.93
N ALA A 143 -3.04 6.56 -13.01
CA ALA A 143 -2.58 6.26 -14.37
C ALA A 143 -1.35 7.10 -14.74
N THR A 144 -1.37 8.40 -14.44
CA THR A 144 -0.25 9.32 -14.63
C THR A 144 0.96 8.88 -13.82
N LEU A 145 0.77 8.56 -12.53
CA LEU A 145 1.85 8.06 -11.66
C LEU A 145 2.49 6.79 -12.23
N ASN A 146 1.68 5.81 -12.64
CA ASN A 146 2.19 4.57 -13.22
C ASN A 146 2.94 4.80 -14.54
N HIS A 147 2.45 5.72 -15.39
CA HIS A 147 3.13 6.10 -16.63
C HIS A 147 4.50 6.73 -16.35
N ILE A 148 4.56 7.69 -15.43
CA ILE A 148 5.81 8.37 -15.07
C ILE A 148 6.82 7.35 -14.53
N ARG A 149 6.40 6.44 -13.65
CA ARG A 149 7.28 5.42 -13.07
C ARG A 149 7.84 4.46 -14.12
N ASN A 150 7.05 4.10 -15.13
CA ASN A 150 7.53 3.30 -16.25
C ASN A 150 8.51 4.07 -17.15
N ASP A 151 8.34 5.38 -17.33
CA ASP A 151 9.22 6.20 -18.16
C ASP A 151 10.53 6.59 -17.45
N LEU A 152 10.48 6.77 -16.12
CA LEU A 152 11.61 7.20 -15.29
C LEU A 152 12.64 6.09 -15.01
N LEU A 153 12.46 4.92 -15.61
CA LEU A 153 13.35 3.74 -15.55
C LEU A 153 14.83 4.01 -15.92
N ILE A 154 15.19 5.22 -16.38
CA ILE A 154 16.50 5.50 -16.99
C ILE A 154 17.14 6.82 -16.49
N ALA A 155 16.44 7.73 -15.82
CA ALA A 155 16.98 9.05 -15.51
C ALA A 155 16.53 9.57 -14.14
N GLU A 156 17.50 9.84 -13.27
CA GLU A 156 17.38 10.65 -12.03
C GLU A 156 16.83 9.93 -10.79
N ARG A 157 17.77 9.38 -9.99
CA ARG A 157 17.56 8.88 -8.63
C ARG A 157 17.12 9.95 -7.62
N ASP A 158 17.14 11.23 -7.99
CA ASP A 158 16.75 12.35 -7.13
C ASP A 158 15.23 12.59 -7.13
N LEU A 159 14.51 12.04 -8.11
CA LEU A 159 13.05 11.90 -8.11
C LEU A 159 12.64 10.64 -7.32
N GLN A 160 13.15 10.50 -6.09
CA GLN A 160 12.53 9.58 -5.14
C GLN A 160 11.13 10.11 -4.88
N PHE A 161 10.14 9.62 -5.63
CA PHE A 161 8.75 9.80 -5.32
C PHE A 161 8.60 9.52 -3.83
N ASP A 162 8.12 10.50 -3.06
CA ASP A 162 7.88 10.28 -1.64
C ASP A 162 6.73 9.28 -1.52
N PHE A 163 7.08 8.00 -1.57
CA PHE A 163 6.16 6.87 -1.58
C PHE A 163 5.23 6.96 -0.37
N ARG A 164 5.77 7.43 0.75
CA ARG A 164 5.06 7.64 2.01
C ARG A 164 4.06 8.80 1.93
N ASP A 165 4.40 9.87 1.22
CA ASP A 165 3.66 11.14 1.31
C ASP A 165 2.67 11.33 0.16
N ALA A 166 2.87 10.64 -0.97
CA ALA A 166 2.01 10.75 -2.14
C ALA A 166 1.44 9.41 -2.62
N VAL A 167 2.28 8.42 -2.87
CA VAL A 167 1.84 7.15 -3.50
C VAL A 167 0.89 6.39 -2.59
N ASN A 168 1.26 6.21 -1.32
CA ASN A 168 0.47 5.48 -0.35
C ASN A 168 -0.87 6.17 -0.04
N PRO A 169 -0.90 7.48 0.32
CA PRO A 169 -2.16 8.19 0.56
C PRO A 169 -3.10 8.18 -0.64
N LEU A 170 -2.58 8.45 -1.85
CA LEU A 170 -3.37 8.43 -3.09
C LEU A 170 -4.15 7.13 -3.27
N HIS A 171 -3.47 5.98 -3.17
CA HIS A 171 -4.12 4.68 -3.36
C HIS A 171 -5.10 4.36 -2.23
N ARG A 172 -4.76 4.68 -0.97
CA ARG A 172 -5.63 4.41 0.17
C ARG A 172 -6.90 5.25 0.14
N GLU A 173 -6.79 6.54 -0.18
CA GLU A 173 -7.94 7.44 -0.33
C GLU A 173 -8.85 6.99 -1.48
N PHE A 174 -8.27 6.58 -2.61
CA PHE A 174 -9.09 6.08 -3.72
C PHE A 174 -9.78 4.77 -3.35
N ALA A 175 -9.07 3.81 -2.72
CA ALA A 175 -9.67 2.56 -2.27
C ALA A 175 -10.79 2.81 -1.24
N GLN A 176 -10.58 3.75 -0.30
CA GLN A 176 -11.61 4.18 0.65
C GLN A 176 -12.85 4.71 -0.07
N LEU A 177 -12.67 5.62 -1.04
CA LEU A 177 -13.78 6.17 -1.83
C LEU A 177 -14.60 5.05 -2.51
N ARG A 178 -13.93 4.04 -3.11
CA ARG A 178 -14.63 2.89 -3.73
C ARG A 178 -15.40 2.06 -2.70
N LEU A 179 -14.81 1.78 -1.54
CA LEU A 179 -15.46 1.00 -0.47
C LEU A 179 -16.65 1.74 0.16
N GLU A 180 -16.53 3.05 0.36
CA GLU A 180 -17.61 3.91 0.85
C GLU A 180 -18.79 3.93 -0.14
N ARG A 181 -18.49 4.03 -1.43
CA ARG A 181 -19.51 3.94 -2.49
C ARG A 181 -20.18 2.57 -2.51
N ALA A 182 -19.43 1.48 -2.36
CA ALA A 182 -19.98 0.13 -2.28
C ALA A 182 -21.01 -0.01 -1.15
N LYS A 183 -20.81 0.67 0.00
CA LYS A 183 -21.75 0.66 1.13
C LYS A 183 -23.11 1.27 0.79
N LEU A 184 -23.15 2.22 -0.14
CA LEU A 184 -24.38 2.90 -0.56
C LEU A 184 -25.15 2.13 -1.65
N ILE A 185 -24.52 1.12 -2.25
CA ILE A 185 -25.10 0.34 -3.34
C ILE A 185 -25.77 -0.92 -2.77
N PRO A 186 -27.00 -1.27 -3.20
CA PRO A 186 -27.63 -2.54 -2.85
C PRO A 186 -26.75 -3.74 -3.23
N LYS A 187 -26.63 -4.73 -2.34
CA LYS A 187 -25.71 -5.88 -2.51
C LYS A 187 -26.04 -6.75 -3.74
N ASP A 188 -27.28 -6.71 -4.22
CA ASP A 188 -27.78 -7.39 -5.42
C ASP A 188 -27.51 -6.61 -6.72
N SER A 189 -27.04 -5.36 -6.64
CA SER A 189 -26.67 -4.57 -7.80
C SER A 189 -25.36 -5.07 -8.41
N GLN A 190 -25.30 -5.11 -9.75
CA GLN A 190 -24.04 -5.38 -10.48
C GLN A 190 -22.92 -4.38 -10.15
N LYS A 191 -23.25 -3.16 -9.71
CA LYS A 191 -22.24 -2.15 -9.35
C LYS A 191 -21.53 -2.45 -8.03
N TYR A 192 -22.16 -3.18 -7.11
CA TYR A 192 -21.56 -3.52 -5.81
C TYR A 192 -20.23 -4.29 -5.95
N PRO A 193 -20.17 -5.42 -6.68
CA PRO A 193 -18.91 -6.14 -6.88
C PRO A 193 -17.89 -5.34 -7.72
N GLU A 194 -18.32 -4.42 -8.60
CA GLU A 194 -17.42 -3.55 -9.36
C GLU A 194 -16.68 -2.55 -8.46
N GLU A 195 -17.36 -1.97 -7.47
CA GLU A 195 -16.74 -1.08 -6.48
C GLU A 195 -15.71 -1.83 -5.62
N LEU A 196 -16.07 -3.01 -5.11
CA LEU A 196 -15.15 -3.84 -4.32
C LEU A 196 -13.93 -4.27 -5.16
N LYS A 197 -14.15 -4.67 -6.41
CA LYS A 197 -13.09 -5.03 -7.34
C LYS A 197 -12.11 -3.88 -7.54
N SER A 198 -12.62 -2.67 -7.80
CA SER A 198 -11.75 -1.52 -8.01
C SER A 198 -10.97 -1.12 -6.75
N ALA A 199 -11.54 -1.28 -5.56
CA ALA A 199 -10.82 -1.07 -4.30
C ALA A 199 -9.64 -2.06 -4.16
N LEU A 200 -9.88 -3.34 -4.47
CA LEU A 200 -8.83 -4.38 -4.45
C LEU A 200 -7.73 -4.10 -5.47
N GLU A 201 -8.08 -3.77 -6.72
CA GLU A 201 -7.10 -3.43 -7.76
C GLU A 201 -6.25 -2.22 -7.37
N THR A 202 -6.85 -1.23 -6.72
CA THR A 202 -6.14 -0.05 -6.22
C THR A 202 -5.12 -0.42 -5.15
N ILE A 203 -5.50 -1.25 -4.18
CA ILE A 203 -4.59 -1.67 -3.12
C ILE A 203 -3.52 -2.65 -3.62
N ASP A 204 -3.82 -3.48 -4.61
CA ASP A 204 -2.82 -4.32 -5.25
C ASP A 204 -1.80 -3.50 -6.05
N SER A 205 -2.24 -2.44 -6.75
CA SER A 205 -1.35 -1.45 -7.37
C SER A 205 -0.43 -0.79 -6.33
N LEU A 206 -0.97 -0.45 -5.15
CA LEU A 206 -0.17 0.08 -4.04
C LEU A 206 0.89 -0.92 -3.59
N LYS A 207 0.56 -2.21 -3.44
CA LYS A 207 1.53 -3.23 -3.01
C LYS A 207 2.65 -3.44 -4.03
N LEU A 208 2.34 -3.39 -5.33
CA LEU A 208 3.36 -3.41 -6.37
C LEU A 208 4.30 -2.21 -6.21
N ALA A 209 3.74 -1.02 -5.99
CA ALA A 209 4.52 0.18 -5.71
C ALA A 209 5.38 0.06 -4.43
N GLU A 210 4.86 -0.53 -3.36
CA GLU A 210 5.61 -0.82 -2.11
C GLU A 210 6.84 -1.68 -2.40
N LEU A 211 6.67 -2.76 -3.18
CA LEU A 211 7.74 -3.71 -3.47
C LEU A 211 8.80 -3.11 -4.39
N GLN A 212 8.39 -2.40 -5.44
CA GLN A 212 9.29 -1.68 -6.33
C GLN A 212 10.14 -0.66 -5.55
N ASN A 213 9.50 0.12 -4.66
CA ASN A 213 10.19 1.04 -3.78
C ASN A 213 11.16 0.33 -2.82
N TYR A 214 10.76 -0.80 -2.23
CA TYR A 214 11.60 -1.57 -1.32
C TYR A 214 12.86 -2.14 -1.99
N PHE A 215 12.73 -2.69 -3.21
CA PHE A 215 13.86 -3.26 -3.94
C PHE A 215 14.72 -2.19 -4.63
N GLY A 216 14.25 -0.94 -4.71
CA GLY A 216 14.95 0.14 -5.39
C GLY A 216 15.21 -0.16 -6.87
N ASN A 217 14.40 -1.05 -7.46
CA ASN A 217 14.52 -1.53 -8.82
C ASN A 217 13.13 -1.78 -9.37
N ASP A 218 12.76 -1.00 -10.38
CA ASP A 218 11.48 -1.11 -11.08
C ASP A 218 11.51 -2.19 -12.19
N CYS A 219 12.69 -2.75 -12.54
CA CYS A 219 12.85 -3.64 -13.72
C CYS A 219 12.51 -5.13 -13.53
N ASP A 220 12.32 -5.65 -12.32
CA ASP A 220 12.29 -7.11 -12.10
C ASP A 220 10.97 -7.68 -11.54
N LEU A 221 9.97 -6.85 -11.26
CA LEU A 221 8.64 -7.32 -10.83
C LEU A 221 7.70 -7.38 -12.03
N ILE A 222 7.84 -8.45 -12.82
CA ILE A 222 6.86 -8.78 -13.85
C ILE A 222 5.57 -9.21 -13.14
N LEU A 223 4.46 -8.52 -13.41
CA LEU A 223 3.12 -9.02 -13.06
C LEU A 223 3.00 -10.43 -13.63
N ILE A 224 2.97 -11.43 -12.74
CA ILE A 224 2.99 -12.84 -13.12
C ILE A 224 1.66 -13.24 -13.77
N SER A 225 0.59 -12.51 -13.46
CA SER A 225 -0.73 -12.70 -14.07
C SER A 225 -1.48 -11.37 -14.25
N GLN A 226 -2.07 -11.18 -15.44
CA GLN A 226 -3.08 -10.15 -15.73
C GLN A 226 -4.52 -10.66 -15.49
N GLU A 227 -4.70 -11.93 -15.12
CA GLU A 227 -6.01 -12.53 -14.88
C GLU A 227 -6.61 -12.07 -13.56
N ARG A 228 -7.93 -12.18 -13.43
CA ARG A 228 -8.64 -11.76 -12.21
C ARG A 228 -8.28 -12.67 -11.04
N VAL A 229 -8.23 -12.10 -9.84
CA VAL A 229 -8.14 -12.86 -8.57
C VAL A 229 -9.10 -14.04 -8.54
N ASP A 230 -10.34 -13.89 -9.01
CA ASP A 230 -11.34 -14.97 -9.01
C ASP A 230 -11.07 -16.07 -10.05
N GLU A 231 -10.34 -15.77 -11.12
CA GLU A 231 -9.95 -16.73 -12.17
C GLU A 231 -8.71 -17.54 -11.78
N LEU A 232 -7.92 -17.00 -10.84
CA LEU A 232 -6.64 -17.54 -10.40
C LEU A 232 -6.77 -18.61 -9.31
N VAL A 233 -7.98 -18.84 -8.79
CA VAL A 233 -8.17 -19.59 -7.55
C VAL A 233 -9.11 -20.78 -7.81
N GLY A 234 -8.75 -21.97 -7.28
CA GLY A 234 -9.48 -23.23 -7.54
C GLY A 234 -10.89 -23.30 -6.93
N GLU A 235 -11.67 -24.31 -7.34
CA GLU A 235 -13.13 -24.46 -7.12
C GLU A 235 -13.62 -24.43 -5.64
N ASN A 236 -12.74 -24.45 -4.64
CA ASN A 236 -13.08 -24.51 -3.21
C ASN A 236 -12.25 -23.53 -2.35
N THR A 237 -11.90 -22.38 -2.89
CA THR A 237 -10.98 -21.45 -2.20
C THR A 237 -11.60 -20.07 -2.01
N ALA A 238 -11.43 -19.50 -0.82
CA ALA A 238 -11.79 -18.12 -0.52
C ALA A 238 -10.53 -17.27 -0.37
N VAL A 239 -10.56 -16.06 -0.95
CA VAL A 239 -9.45 -15.10 -0.86
C VAL A 239 -9.84 -13.96 0.07
N PHE A 240 -9.17 -13.87 1.21
CA PHE A 240 -9.32 -12.80 2.19
C PHE A 240 -8.31 -11.69 1.89
N SER A 241 -8.80 -10.50 1.60
CA SER A 241 -7.98 -9.30 1.40
C SER A 241 -8.30 -8.28 2.49
N SER A 242 -7.27 -7.69 3.10
CA SER A 242 -7.47 -6.57 4.04
C SER A 242 -7.01 -5.24 3.46
N ILE A 243 -7.67 -4.18 3.88
CA ILE A 243 -7.36 -2.80 3.51
C ILE A 243 -7.43 -1.95 4.78
N ILE A 244 -6.28 -1.49 5.28
CA ILE A 244 -6.20 -0.61 6.45
C ILE A 244 -6.48 0.84 6.00
N LEU A 245 -7.51 1.45 6.56
CA LEU A 245 -7.81 2.88 6.38
C LEU A 245 -7.45 3.64 7.67
N SER A 246 -7.60 4.96 7.67
CA SER A 246 -7.26 5.81 8.82
C SER A 246 -8.09 5.48 10.06
N ASP A 247 -9.39 5.22 9.90
CA ASP A 247 -10.36 5.06 10.99
C ASP A 247 -10.85 3.62 11.19
N ARG A 248 -10.70 2.75 10.19
CA ARG A 248 -11.22 1.38 10.19
C ARG A 248 -10.41 0.46 9.27
N THR A 249 -10.65 -0.85 9.36
CA THR A 249 -10.06 -1.83 8.43
C THR A 249 -11.15 -2.57 7.68
N ALA A 250 -11.02 -2.66 6.35
CA ALA A 250 -11.90 -3.44 5.49
C ALA A 250 -11.36 -4.86 5.36
N ILE A 251 -12.21 -5.87 5.55
CA ILE A 251 -11.94 -7.26 5.19
C ILE A 251 -12.86 -7.65 4.04
N LEU A 252 -12.27 -8.01 2.92
CA LEU A 252 -12.97 -8.46 1.72
C LEU A 252 -12.73 -9.95 1.52
N VAL A 253 -13.78 -10.69 1.19
CA VAL A 253 -13.71 -12.10 0.82
C VAL A 253 -14.18 -12.27 -0.61
N SER A 254 -13.31 -12.80 -1.47
CA SER A 254 -13.67 -13.24 -2.83
C SER A 254 -13.91 -14.74 -2.82
N LEU A 255 -15.09 -15.15 -3.29
CA LEU A 255 -15.57 -16.54 -3.29
C LEU A 255 -15.41 -17.15 -4.70
N PRO A 256 -15.36 -18.50 -4.83
CA PRO A 256 -15.11 -19.16 -6.11
C PRO A 256 -16.26 -18.99 -7.11
N ASN A 257 -17.46 -18.63 -6.65
CA ASN A 257 -18.60 -18.29 -7.49
C ASN A 257 -18.54 -16.86 -8.07
N GLY A 258 -17.46 -16.12 -7.81
CA GLY A 258 -17.24 -14.73 -8.24
C GLY A 258 -17.87 -13.68 -7.31
N GLU A 259 -18.64 -14.09 -6.31
CA GLU A 259 -19.22 -13.18 -5.33
C GLU A 259 -18.15 -12.59 -4.40
N LYS A 260 -18.38 -11.33 -3.99
CA LYS A 260 -17.52 -10.62 -3.05
C LYS A 260 -18.31 -10.20 -1.82
N ARG A 261 -17.71 -10.34 -0.65
CA ARG A 261 -18.25 -9.89 0.63
C ARG A 261 -17.32 -8.88 1.25
N LEU A 262 -17.89 -7.93 1.97
CA LEU A 262 -17.16 -6.90 2.72
C LEU A 262 -17.68 -6.90 4.16
N ASN A 263 -16.76 -6.94 5.11
CA ASN A 263 -17.00 -6.62 6.51
C ASN A 263 -16.02 -5.55 6.99
N TRP A 264 -16.46 -4.72 7.93
CA TRP A 264 -15.63 -3.68 8.54
C TRP A 264 -15.20 -4.11 9.94
N ILE A 265 -13.94 -3.87 10.26
CA ILE A 265 -13.41 -3.83 11.61
C ILE A 265 -13.42 -2.35 12.01
N ASP A 266 -14.40 -1.96 12.82
CA ASP A 266 -14.61 -0.57 13.27
C ASP A 266 -13.66 -0.14 14.41
N THR A 267 -12.63 -0.95 14.68
CA THR A 267 -11.52 -0.61 15.57
C THR A 267 -10.52 0.26 14.82
N ASN A 268 -10.07 1.36 15.43
CA ASN A 268 -9.05 2.21 14.82
C ASN A 268 -7.73 1.43 14.60
N SER A 269 -6.93 1.87 13.63
CA SER A 269 -5.73 1.15 13.20
C SER A 269 -4.69 0.94 14.32
N LYS A 270 -4.63 1.85 15.31
CA LYS A 270 -3.70 1.76 16.44
C LYS A 270 -4.11 0.66 17.42
N ASP A 271 -5.39 0.63 17.80
CA ASP A 271 -5.92 -0.35 18.74
C ASP A 271 -5.87 -1.76 18.11
N LEU A 272 -6.22 -1.88 16.82
CA LEU A 272 -6.08 -3.14 16.08
C LEU A 272 -4.62 -3.61 16.01
N ARG A 273 -3.67 -2.69 15.76
CA ARG A 273 -2.23 -3.00 15.79
C ARG A 273 -1.77 -3.49 17.17
N GLU A 274 -2.26 -2.90 18.24
CA GLU A 274 -1.92 -3.33 19.59
C GLU A 274 -2.49 -4.72 19.88
N GLN A 275 -3.74 -4.98 19.53
CA GLN A 275 -4.36 -6.32 19.62
C GLN A 275 -3.55 -7.38 18.86
N ILE A 276 -3.15 -7.10 17.61
CA ILE A 276 -2.32 -7.99 16.80
C ILE A 276 -0.95 -8.24 17.45
N ASN A 277 -0.30 -7.19 17.98
CA ASN A 277 0.98 -7.35 18.66
C ASN A 277 0.86 -8.13 19.97
N GLN A 278 -0.24 -7.99 20.70
CA GLN A 278 -0.52 -8.77 21.90
C GLN A 278 -0.67 -10.25 21.56
N PHE A 279 -1.43 -10.58 20.51
CA PHE A 279 -1.54 -11.95 20.02
C PHE A 279 -0.18 -12.52 19.63
N ARG A 280 0.56 -11.83 18.76
CA ARG A 280 1.87 -12.30 18.26
C ARG A 280 2.88 -12.48 19.39
N ARG A 281 3.04 -11.50 20.27
CA ARG A 281 3.95 -11.58 21.43
C ARG A 281 3.53 -12.68 22.40
N GLY A 282 2.22 -12.94 22.53
CA GLY A 282 1.69 -14.04 23.32
C GLY A 282 2.19 -15.41 22.82
N LEU A 283 2.20 -15.62 21.50
CA LEU A 283 2.71 -16.86 20.89
C LEU A 283 4.23 -17.03 21.01
N GLU A 284 4.99 -15.94 21.07
CA GLU A 284 6.46 -15.96 21.17
C GLU A 284 6.97 -16.30 22.60
N ARG A 285 6.11 -16.17 23.63
CA ARG A 285 6.48 -16.36 25.03
C ARG A 285 6.60 -17.83 25.40
N ARG A 286 7.82 -18.36 25.30
CA ARG A 286 8.15 -19.76 25.68
C ARG A 286 8.03 -20.07 27.19
N SER A 287 8.04 -19.05 28.04
CA SER A 287 8.08 -19.21 29.51
C SER A 287 6.70 -19.15 30.17
N ASP A 288 5.64 -18.90 29.41
CA ASP A 288 4.28 -18.87 29.96
C ASP A 288 3.70 -20.30 29.98
N PRO A 289 3.41 -20.88 31.16
CA PRO A 289 2.92 -22.25 31.23
C PRO A 289 1.48 -22.42 30.73
N ILE A 290 0.73 -21.34 30.54
CA ILE A 290 -0.67 -21.37 30.13
C ILE A 290 -0.88 -20.49 28.90
N TYR A 291 -1.27 -21.12 27.79
CA TYR A 291 -1.68 -20.41 26.58
C TYR A 291 -2.95 -19.58 26.87
N ASN A 292 -2.91 -18.28 26.56
CA ASN A 292 -4.09 -17.42 26.60
C ASN A 292 -4.75 -17.40 25.20
N PRO A 293 -5.91 -18.05 25.01
CA PRO A 293 -6.59 -18.12 23.72
C PRO A 293 -7.25 -16.81 23.29
N LYS A 294 -7.52 -15.91 24.25
CA LYS A 294 -8.42 -14.76 24.04
C LYS A 294 -8.01 -13.86 22.86
N PRO A 295 -6.74 -13.44 22.69
CA PRO A 295 -6.36 -12.62 21.55
C PRO A 295 -6.56 -13.30 20.19
N ALA A 296 -6.41 -14.63 20.13
CA ALA A 296 -6.64 -15.40 18.91
C ALA A 296 -8.14 -15.48 18.56
N GLN A 297 -8.99 -15.65 19.57
CA GLN A 297 -10.45 -15.66 19.42
C GLN A 297 -11.01 -14.29 19.03
N GLU A 298 -10.49 -13.21 19.62
CA GLU A 298 -10.90 -11.84 19.27
C GLU A 298 -10.61 -11.54 17.80
N LEU A 299 -9.40 -11.84 17.33
CA LEU A 299 -9.04 -11.67 15.91
C LEU A 299 -9.83 -12.62 14.99
N TYR A 300 -10.12 -13.85 15.41
CA TYR A 300 -10.99 -14.76 14.66
C TYR A 300 -12.39 -14.15 14.48
N ASN A 301 -12.97 -13.61 15.55
CA ASN A 301 -14.30 -13.03 15.54
C ASN A 301 -14.41 -11.77 14.66
N GLU A 302 -13.33 -11.00 14.54
CA GLU A 302 -13.29 -9.81 13.69
C GLU A 302 -13.04 -10.14 12.21
N ILE A 303 -12.17 -11.13 11.93
CA ILE A 303 -11.66 -11.38 10.57
C ILE A 303 -12.40 -12.54 9.87
N ILE A 304 -12.69 -13.63 10.57
CA ILE A 304 -13.18 -14.88 9.98
C ILE A 304 -14.66 -15.10 10.23
N ALA A 305 -15.10 -14.97 11.49
CA ALA A 305 -16.49 -15.28 11.89
C ALA A 305 -17.57 -14.57 11.05
N PRO A 306 -17.42 -13.30 10.60
CA PRO A 306 -18.43 -12.62 9.79
C PRO A 306 -18.73 -13.31 8.45
N PHE A 307 -17.85 -14.20 7.99
CA PHE A 307 -17.96 -14.89 6.71
C PHE A 307 -18.18 -16.40 6.87
N ALA A 308 -18.33 -16.93 8.08
CA ALA A 308 -18.40 -18.36 8.33
C ALA A 308 -19.51 -19.08 7.53
N ASP A 309 -20.69 -18.44 7.41
CA ASP A 309 -21.81 -18.96 6.61
C ASP A 309 -21.52 -18.96 5.10
N ASP A 310 -20.84 -17.91 4.59
CA ASP A 310 -20.40 -17.84 3.21
C ASP A 310 -19.36 -18.95 2.90
N LEU A 311 -18.40 -19.18 3.82
CA LEU A 311 -17.40 -20.24 3.67
C LEU A 311 -18.03 -21.64 3.67
N LYS A 312 -18.99 -21.88 4.56
CA LYS A 312 -19.68 -23.17 4.67
C LYS A 312 -20.56 -23.45 3.46
N SER A 313 -21.36 -22.47 3.03
CA SER A 313 -22.28 -22.62 1.90
C SER A 313 -21.56 -22.85 0.56
N ASN A 314 -20.37 -22.28 0.40
CA ASN A 314 -19.51 -22.48 -0.78
C ASN A 314 -18.54 -23.65 -0.65
N GLN A 315 -18.61 -24.45 0.42
CA GLN A 315 -17.76 -25.63 0.63
C GLN A 315 -16.26 -25.31 0.51
N ILE A 316 -15.85 -24.20 1.13
CA ILE A 316 -14.46 -23.74 1.07
C ILE A 316 -13.56 -24.67 1.86
N GLU A 317 -12.45 -25.09 1.26
CA GLU A 317 -11.42 -25.93 1.85
C GLU A 317 -10.09 -25.17 2.03
N THR A 318 -9.85 -24.13 1.23
CA THR A 318 -8.62 -23.34 1.26
C THR A 318 -8.91 -21.86 1.50
N LEU A 319 -8.16 -21.25 2.42
CA LEU A 319 -8.17 -19.82 2.68
C LEU A 319 -6.85 -19.19 2.24
N VAL A 320 -6.91 -18.24 1.31
CA VAL A 320 -5.76 -17.47 0.85
C VAL A 320 -5.83 -16.07 1.45
N PHE A 321 -4.80 -15.66 2.16
CA PHE A 321 -4.74 -14.36 2.80
C PHE A 321 -3.82 -13.40 2.06
N ILE A 322 -4.37 -12.26 1.65
CA ILE A 322 -3.70 -11.11 1.04
C ILE A 322 -3.81 -9.94 2.02
N GLN A 323 -2.87 -9.88 2.97
CA GLN A 323 -2.97 -8.95 4.08
C GLN A 323 -2.25 -7.63 3.82
N ASP A 324 -2.77 -6.55 4.39
CA ASP A 324 -2.21 -5.21 4.38
C ASP A 324 -1.52 -4.89 5.71
N GLY A 325 -0.45 -4.09 5.64
CA GLY A 325 0.29 -3.60 6.80
C GLY A 325 0.58 -4.64 7.89
N ILE A 326 0.16 -4.33 9.12
CA ILE A 326 0.42 -5.18 10.29
C ILE A 326 -0.36 -6.49 10.28
N LEU A 327 -1.47 -6.59 9.53
CA LEU A 327 -2.25 -7.83 9.44
C LEU A 327 -1.45 -8.96 8.78
N ARG A 328 -0.42 -8.63 7.98
CA ARG A 328 0.55 -9.61 7.44
C ARG A 328 1.30 -10.38 8.53
N SER A 329 1.38 -9.84 9.74
CA SER A 329 2.07 -10.47 10.88
C SER A 329 1.20 -11.43 11.68
N ILE A 330 -0.10 -11.54 11.39
CA ILE A 330 -1.03 -12.42 12.10
C ILE A 330 -0.77 -13.87 11.66
N PRO A 331 -0.47 -14.78 12.60
CA PRO A 331 -0.45 -16.21 12.31
C PRO A 331 -1.87 -16.75 12.12
N MET A 332 -2.44 -16.60 10.91
CA MET A 332 -3.84 -16.94 10.63
C MET A 332 -4.22 -18.38 11.01
N ALA A 333 -3.28 -19.31 10.85
CA ALA A 333 -3.43 -20.71 11.25
C ALA A 333 -3.73 -20.91 12.74
N ALA A 334 -3.30 -19.99 13.60
CA ALA A 334 -3.48 -20.05 15.04
C ALA A 334 -4.69 -19.27 15.56
N LEU A 335 -5.47 -18.62 14.67
CA LEU A 335 -6.78 -18.10 15.02
C LEU A 335 -7.73 -19.27 15.29
N HIS A 336 -8.70 -19.11 16.20
CA HIS A 336 -9.63 -20.18 16.53
C HIS A 336 -10.98 -19.66 17.01
N ASP A 337 -12.04 -20.43 16.76
CA ASP A 337 -13.43 -20.09 17.13
C ASP A 337 -13.73 -20.37 18.62
N GLY A 338 -12.81 -21.03 19.32
CA GLY A 338 -12.95 -21.46 20.70
C GLY A 338 -13.01 -22.97 20.89
N GLU A 339 -13.25 -23.70 19.81
CA GLU A 339 -13.21 -25.16 19.76
C GLU A 339 -12.05 -25.65 18.90
N GLN A 340 -11.87 -25.09 17.70
CA GLN A 340 -10.88 -25.52 16.72
C GLN A 340 -10.09 -24.35 16.13
N PHE A 341 -8.80 -24.59 15.90
CA PHE A 341 -7.93 -23.68 15.15
C PHE A 341 -8.30 -23.66 13.67
N LEU A 342 -8.07 -22.52 13.03
CA LEU A 342 -8.42 -22.32 11.62
C LEU A 342 -7.74 -23.35 10.71
N ILE A 343 -6.50 -23.73 11.03
CA ILE A 343 -5.73 -24.74 10.28
C ILE A 343 -6.30 -26.16 10.39
N GLU A 344 -7.12 -26.45 11.40
CA GLU A 344 -7.78 -27.75 11.54
C GLU A 344 -8.94 -27.90 10.55
N ASN A 345 -9.51 -26.77 10.11
CA ASN A 345 -10.68 -26.73 9.23
C ASN A 345 -10.33 -26.38 7.77
N TYR A 346 -9.24 -25.65 7.54
CA TYR A 346 -8.88 -25.16 6.21
C TYR A 346 -7.39 -25.30 5.92
N ALA A 347 -7.05 -25.55 4.66
CA ALA A 347 -5.73 -25.27 4.15
C ALA A 347 -5.50 -23.76 4.12
N ILE A 348 -4.33 -23.29 4.59
CA ILE A 348 -4.05 -21.86 4.72
C ILE A 348 -2.85 -21.48 3.86
N ALA A 349 -3.03 -20.47 3.03
CA ALA A 349 -1.98 -19.84 2.25
C ALA A 349 -1.93 -18.33 2.50
N THR A 350 -0.77 -17.73 2.32
CA THR A 350 -0.59 -16.28 2.41
C THR A 350 0.25 -15.83 1.24
N THR A 351 -0.16 -14.74 0.60
CA THR A 351 0.56 -14.16 -0.53
C THR A 351 0.51 -12.63 -0.46
N PRO A 352 1.59 -11.92 -0.85
CA PRO A 352 1.56 -10.46 -0.94
C PRO A 352 0.52 -9.96 -1.95
N SER A 353 0.35 -10.65 -3.08
CA SER A 353 -0.66 -10.38 -4.09
C SER A 353 -0.75 -11.56 -5.06
N LEU A 354 -1.95 -11.83 -5.57
CA LEU A 354 -2.18 -12.83 -6.61
C LEU A 354 -1.66 -12.38 -7.98
N HIS A 355 -1.49 -11.09 -8.21
CA HIS A 355 -0.85 -10.59 -9.43
C HIS A 355 0.68 -10.80 -9.42
N LEU A 356 1.26 -11.05 -8.25
CA LEU A 356 2.70 -11.24 -8.03
C LEU A 356 3.06 -12.68 -7.68
N THR A 357 2.10 -13.59 -7.68
CA THR A 357 2.31 -14.99 -7.32
C THR A 357 1.68 -15.86 -8.40
N ASN A 358 2.43 -16.82 -8.95
CA ASN A 358 1.84 -17.82 -9.84
C ASN A 358 0.99 -18.79 -9.00
N PRO A 359 -0.34 -18.83 -9.18
CA PRO A 359 -1.21 -19.71 -8.40
C PRO A 359 -1.26 -21.13 -8.97
N GLN A 360 -0.69 -21.37 -10.15
CA GLN A 360 -0.70 -22.70 -10.75
C GLN A 360 0.06 -23.71 -9.89
N ALA A 361 -0.60 -24.83 -9.60
CA ALA A 361 0.01 -25.93 -8.90
C ALA A 361 1.24 -26.43 -9.67
N LEU A 362 2.38 -26.46 -8.98
CA LEU A 362 3.61 -26.96 -9.57
C LEU A 362 3.44 -28.44 -9.89
N ASN A 363 3.74 -28.85 -11.13
CA ASN A 363 3.74 -30.26 -11.49
C ASN A 363 4.84 -31.01 -10.72
N ARG A 364 4.44 -31.81 -9.73
CA ARG A 364 5.36 -32.52 -8.84
C ARG A 364 5.97 -33.77 -9.47
N ASP A 365 5.37 -34.32 -10.52
CA ASP A 365 5.80 -35.58 -11.15
C ASP A 365 7.15 -35.45 -11.88
N LYS A 366 7.58 -34.21 -12.17
CA LYS A 366 8.83 -33.89 -12.89
C LYS A 366 9.74 -32.93 -12.13
N LEU A 367 9.51 -32.78 -10.82
CA LEU A 367 10.32 -31.93 -9.98
C LEU A 367 11.77 -32.46 -9.92
N ARG A 368 12.71 -31.59 -10.28
CA ARG A 368 14.14 -31.83 -10.07
C ARG A 368 14.62 -30.84 -9.03
N VAL A 369 15.26 -31.34 -7.98
CA VAL A 369 15.80 -30.50 -6.92
C VAL A 369 17.33 -30.49 -6.98
N LEU A 370 17.91 -29.35 -6.59
CA LEU A 370 19.32 -29.24 -6.24
C LEU A 370 19.40 -29.38 -4.72
N ALA A 371 19.90 -30.52 -4.26
CA ALA A 371 20.00 -30.81 -2.83
C ALA A 371 21.46 -30.63 -2.38
N LEU A 372 21.70 -29.62 -1.54
CA LEU A 372 23.03 -29.23 -1.06
C LEU A 372 23.17 -29.63 0.41
N GLY A 373 24.31 -30.20 0.79
CA GLY A 373 24.64 -30.46 2.18
C GLY A 373 26.12 -30.31 2.47
N LEU A 374 26.46 -30.03 3.72
CA LEU A 374 27.85 -29.91 4.17
C LEU A 374 28.29 -31.19 4.86
N SER A 375 28.73 -32.18 4.10
CA SER A 375 29.08 -33.49 4.66
C SER A 375 30.50 -33.59 5.20
N GLU A 376 31.35 -32.63 4.81
CA GLU A 376 32.72 -32.46 5.30
C GLU A 376 32.89 -31.05 5.85
N ALA A 377 33.78 -30.88 6.84
CA ALA A 377 34.02 -29.57 7.41
C ALA A 377 34.63 -28.66 6.33
N SER A 378 34.13 -27.44 6.22
CA SER A 378 34.62 -26.46 5.24
C SER A 378 34.99 -25.14 5.93
N GLN A 379 35.90 -24.41 5.32
CA GLN A 379 36.29 -23.09 5.78
C GLN A 379 36.04 -22.09 4.65
N ILE A 380 35.19 -21.11 4.93
CA ILE A 380 34.90 -20.00 4.03
C ILE A 380 35.39 -18.75 4.73
N ASN A 381 36.42 -18.11 4.17
CA ASN A 381 37.16 -17.03 4.81
C ASN A 381 37.75 -17.48 6.17
N GLU A 382 37.50 -16.74 7.25
CA GLU A 382 37.97 -17.05 8.61
C GLU A 382 36.97 -17.88 9.44
N GLN A 383 35.81 -18.23 8.86
CA GLN A 383 34.78 -18.98 9.57
C GLN A 383 34.82 -20.46 9.19
N LYS A 384 34.93 -21.32 10.22
CA LYS A 384 34.91 -22.78 10.08
C LYS A 384 33.48 -23.30 10.24
N PHE A 385 33.03 -24.08 9.27
CA PHE A 385 31.75 -24.77 9.30
C PHE A 385 31.99 -26.26 9.54
N SER A 386 31.46 -26.79 10.63
CA SER A 386 31.59 -28.22 10.98
C SER A 386 30.74 -29.08 10.04
N ALA A 387 31.24 -30.28 9.74
CA ALA A 387 30.48 -31.29 9.00
C ALA A 387 29.15 -31.61 9.68
N LEU A 388 28.09 -31.77 8.89
CA LEU A 388 26.78 -32.23 9.33
C LEU A 388 26.69 -33.73 9.12
N SER A 389 26.75 -34.49 10.23
CA SER A 389 26.93 -35.95 10.20
C SER A 389 25.80 -36.73 9.51
N ASN A 390 24.56 -36.20 9.52
CA ASN A 390 23.40 -36.89 8.95
C ASN A 390 23.02 -36.41 7.55
N VAL A 391 23.69 -35.37 7.03
CA VAL A 391 23.25 -34.72 5.78
C VAL A 391 23.30 -35.67 4.59
N LYS A 392 24.25 -36.62 4.56
CA LYS A 392 24.30 -37.66 3.52
C LYS A 392 23.02 -38.51 3.50
N ALA A 393 22.54 -38.95 4.65
CA ALA A 393 21.32 -39.75 4.74
C ALA A 393 20.07 -38.93 4.38
N GLU A 394 20.01 -37.67 4.81
CA GLU A 394 18.93 -36.74 4.50
C GLU A 394 18.84 -36.48 2.99
N LEU A 395 19.98 -36.22 2.32
CA LEU A 395 20.01 -35.97 0.88
C LEU A 395 19.64 -37.22 0.06
N GLU A 396 20.01 -38.41 0.49
CA GLU A 396 19.55 -39.65 -0.15
C GLU A 396 18.04 -39.86 0.00
N ALA A 397 17.47 -39.55 1.18
CA ALA A 397 16.02 -39.60 1.38
C ALA A 397 15.28 -38.59 0.49
N VAL A 398 15.81 -37.37 0.32
CA VAL A 398 15.27 -36.36 -0.61
C VAL A 398 15.35 -36.87 -2.05
N LYS A 399 16.50 -37.42 -2.47
CA LYS A 399 16.69 -37.93 -3.83
C LYS A 399 15.75 -39.09 -4.16
N ALA A 400 15.43 -39.94 -3.18
CA ALA A 400 14.46 -41.02 -3.36
C ALA A 400 13.03 -40.52 -3.65
N GLN A 401 12.67 -39.34 -3.13
CA GLN A 401 11.38 -38.69 -3.37
C GLN A 401 11.32 -37.95 -4.72
N PHE A 402 12.47 -37.53 -5.26
CA PHE A 402 12.56 -36.73 -6.50
C PHE A 402 13.53 -37.34 -7.52
N PRO A 403 13.10 -38.37 -8.29
CA PRO A 403 13.93 -39.04 -9.29
C PRO A 403 14.44 -38.06 -10.36
N GLY A 404 15.76 -38.02 -10.59
CA GLY A 404 16.40 -37.08 -11.54
C GLY A 404 17.00 -35.81 -10.90
N SER A 405 17.02 -35.77 -9.57
CA SER A 405 17.66 -34.70 -8.78
C SER A 405 19.18 -34.86 -8.66
N THR A 406 19.89 -33.75 -8.48
CA THR A 406 21.35 -33.72 -8.32
C THR A 406 21.70 -33.39 -6.87
N THR A 407 22.63 -34.17 -6.31
CA THR A 407 23.13 -33.98 -4.94
C THR A 407 24.55 -33.44 -5.00
N LEU A 408 24.83 -32.38 -4.22
CA LEU A 408 26.17 -31.86 -3.97
C LEU A 408 26.45 -31.87 -2.47
N LEU A 409 27.60 -32.39 -2.08
CA LEU A 409 27.96 -32.79 -0.71
C LEU A 409 29.18 -32.06 -0.15
#